data_AF-A0A3A9DZD4-F1
#
_entry.id   AF-A0A3A9DZD4-F1
#
_cell.length_a   1.000
_cell.length_b   1.000
_cell.length_c   1.000
_cell.angle_alpha   90.00
_cell.angle_beta   90.00
_cell.angle_gamma   90.00
#
_symmetry.space_group_name_H-M   'P 1'
#
loop_
_entity.id
_entity.type
_entity.pdbx_description
1 polymer ?
#
loop_
_entity_poly.entity_id
_entity_poly.type
_entity_poly.pdbx_seq_one_letter_code
_entity_poly.pdbx_strand_id
1 'polypeptide(L)'
;MVQAVIMGNQLRLMLQKPTPQESILRNGDWRHRIINQRGQKSYGTGYGIDMWWGYGTGNIALEDDGIVIKNTGDTQFQIEQFFEDQDAFDGNTYTLAVLVNGKIYTLTATIDLSLSLFDIHIYPFTHFGMLFYKGQSNKFFVCLQCRDGISVKASAVKLEPGKRFTGWPAWDYGAELRKCQRYFYKTVLSSNVFFQMNGIAYKSNELDSILFLPVTMREDGKPVIQYSAGEKLAAWSPKNDSWGSTTHNITDIILEQFSGNQALLSIATTGLDIGENYFWQTKGGYISFSRDL
;
A
#
# COMPACT_ATOMS: atom_id res chain seq x y z
N MET A 1 25.39 19.62 12.49
CA MET A 1 26.82 19.92 12.71
C MET A 1 27.00 21.41 12.43
N VAL A 2 27.60 22.16 13.35
CA VAL A 2 27.95 23.57 13.11
C VAL A 2 29.40 23.57 12.67
N GLN A 3 29.66 24.06 11.46
CA GLN A 3 31.02 24.26 10.98
C GLN A 3 31.36 25.73 11.15
N ALA A 4 32.38 26.02 11.96
CA ALA A 4 32.90 27.37 12.11
C ALA A 4 34.00 27.59 11.07
N VAL A 5 33.88 28.65 10.28
CA VAL A 5 34.91 29.07 9.33
C VAL A 5 35.28 30.51 9.63
N ILE A 6 36.57 30.76 9.80
CA ILE A 6 37.11 32.12 9.95
C ILE A 6 37.34 32.68 8.55
N MET A 7 36.70 33.80 8.23
CA MET A 7 36.92 34.54 6.98
C MET A 7 37.39 35.95 7.34
N GLY A 8 38.71 36.18 7.25
CA GLY A 8 39.34 37.41 7.71
C GLY A 8 39.17 37.60 9.22
N ASN A 9 38.61 38.73 9.64
CA ASN A 9 38.45 39.09 11.06
C ASN A 9 37.08 38.65 11.62
N GLN A 10 36.32 37.86 10.88
CA GLN A 10 34.97 37.43 11.26
C GLN A 10 34.86 35.91 11.35
N LEU A 11 34.19 35.45 12.40
CA LEU A 11 33.76 34.05 12.56
C LEU A 11 32.40 33.88 11.89
N ARG A 12 32.31 33.00 10.88
CA ARG A 12 31.02 32.58 10.31
C ARG A 12 30.68 31.19 10.81
N LEU A 13 29.49 31.06 11.40
CA LEU A 13 28.90 29.77 11.75
C LEU A 13 28.06 29.29 10.57
N MET A 14 28.48 28.23 9.92
CA MET A 14 27.69 27.55 8.90
C MET A 14 26.91 26.42 9.54
N LEU A 15 25.59 26.54 9.50
CA LEU A 15 24.70 25.44 9.82
C LEU A 15 24.70 24.48 8.62
N GLN A 16 25.33 23.33 8.77
CA GLN A 16 25.21 22.29 7.75
C GLN A 16 23.76 21.82 7.73
N LYS A 17 23.08 21.99 6.59
CA LYS A 17 21.74 21.46 6.37
C LYS A 17 21.81 19.94 6.58
N PRO A 18 20.95 19.34 7.42
CA PRO A 18 20.93 17.89 7.56
C PRO A 18 20.71 17.24 6.19
N THR A 19 21.41 16.13 5.96
CA THR A 19 21.10 15.24 4.85
C THR A 19 19.68 14.72 5.05
N PRO A 20 18.78 14.86 4.07
CA PRO A 20 17.44 14.29 4.16
C PRO A 20 17.51 12.77 4.35
N GLN A 21 16.83 12.26 5.38
CA GLN A 21 16.65 10.82 5.57
C GLN A 21 15.50 10.31 4.68
N GLU A 22 15.49 9.01 4.40
CA GLU A 22 14.35 8.36 3.75
C GLU A 22 13.11 8.35 4.65
N SER A 23 11.93 8.25 4.04
CA SER A 23 10.71 8.04 4.83
C SER A 23 10.49 6.56 5.12
N ILE A 24 9.95 6.29 6.30
CA ILE A 24 9.36 4.97 6.59
C ILE A 24 7.95 4.81 5.99
N LEU A 25 7.29 5.92 5.64
CA LEU A 25 6.05 5.88 4.88
C LEU A 25 6.34 5.53 3.41
N ARG A 26 5.39 4.82 2.81
CA ARG A 26 5.41 4.42 1.41
C ARG A 26 4.46 5.28 0.60
N ASN A 27 4.81 5.53 -0.66
CA ASN A 27 3.99 6.33 -1.58
C ASN A 27 3.53 7.65 -0.93
N GLY A 28 4.46 8.35 -0.28
CA GLY A 28 4.20 9.58 0.47
C GLY A 28 4.61 10.85 -0.29
N ASP A 29 5.23 10.76 -1.46
CA ASP A 29 5.57 11.92 -2.29
C ASP A 29 4.70 11.96 -3.55
N TRP A 30 3.79 12.94 -3.61
CA TRP A 30 2.81 13.10 -4.68
C TRP A 30 3.08 14.34 -5.55
N ARG A 31 4.17 15.07 -5.29
CA ARG A 31 4.50 16.33 -6.01
C ARG A 31 4.83 16.14 -7.48
N HIS A 32 5.36 14.98 -7.84
CA HIS A 32 5.92 14.74 -9.17
C HIS A 32 5.30 13.52 -9.84
N ARG A 33 5.05 12.44 -9.08
CA ARG A 33 4.49 11.20 -9.63
C ARG A 33 3.86 10.35 -8.54
N ILE A 34 2.54 10.25 -8.58
CA ILE A 34 1.77 9.38 -7.69
C ILE A 34 1.91 7.92 -8.15
N ILE A 35 2.19 7.00 -7.23
CA ILE A 35 2.07 5.57 -7.52
C ILE A 35 0.58 5.20 -7.40
N ASN A 36 0.01 4.86 -8.54
CA ASN A 36 -1.41 4.57 -8.73
C ASN A 36 -1.56 3.42 -9.75
N GLN A 37 -1.26 2.20 -9.33
CA GLN A 37 -1.20 1.02 -10.19
C GLN A 37 -2.58 0.59 -10.70
N ARG A 38 -3.64 0.95 -9.97
CA ARG A 38 -5.05 0.74 -10.35
C ARG A 38 -5.57 1.76 -11.35
N GLY A 39 -4.89 2.90 -11.50
CA GLY A 39 -5.18 3.91 -12.52
C GLY A 39 -6.49 4.68 -12.33
N GLN A 40 -7.13 4.61 -11.16
CA GLN A 40 -8.35 5.38 -10.88
C GLN A 40 -7.98 6.86 -10.65
N LYS A 41 -8.88 7.77 -11.01
CA LYS A 41 -8.69 9.21 -10.77
C LYS A 41 -9.08 9.64 -9.36
N SER A 42 -9.87 8.82 -8.66
CA SER A 42 -10.25 9.05 -7.28
C SER A 42 -10.59 7.76 -6.56
N TYR A 43 -10.50 7.80 -5.23
CA TYR A 43 -10.78 6.70 -4.31
C TYR A 43 -11.70 7.15 -3.18
N GLY A 44 -12.36 6.20 -2.50
CA GLY A 44 -13.21 6.48 -1.34
C GLY A 44 -12.78 5.65 -0.13
N THR A 45 -13.76 5.15 0.63
CA THR A 45 -13.54 4.18 1.72
C THR A 45 -12.94 2.87 1.18
N GLY A 46 -12.03 2.26 1.94
CA GLY A 46 -11.35 1.02 1.56
C GLY A 46 -9.97 1.27 0.97
N TYR A 47 -9.49 0.35 0.15
CA TYR A 47 -8.18 0.48 -0.47
C TYR A 47 -8.14 1.71 -1.40
N GLY A 48 -7.23 2.64 -1.12
CA GLY A 48 -7.08 3.91 -1.82
C GLY A 48 -5.95 3.91 -2.85
N ILE A 49 -5.27 5.06 -2.97
CA ILE A 49 -3.98 5.15 -3.66
C ILE A 49 -3.00 4.13 -3.05
N ASP A 50 -2.13 3.51 -3.85
CA ASP A 50 -1.31 2.38 -3.40
C ASP A 50 -0.68 2.60 -2.00
N MET A 51 -0.88 1.62 -1.10
CA MET A 51 -0.45 1.62 0.32
C MET A 51 -1.26 2.50 1.29
N TRP A 52 -2.29 3.20 0.83
CA TRP A 52 -3.15 4.02 1.68
C TRP A 52 -4.57 3.49 1.71
N TRP A 53 -5.21 3.57 2.87
CA TRP A 53 -6.57 3.10 3.12
C TRP A 53 -7.49 4.26 3.51
N GLY A 54 -8.63 4.42 2.84
CA GLY A 54 -9.66 5.37 3.21
C GLY A 54 -10.57 4.83 4.31
N TYR A 55 -10.75 5.59 5.38
CA TYR A 55 -11.65 5.28 6.49
C TYR A 55 -12.65 6.42 6.70
N GLY A 56 -13.93 6.07 6.88
CA GLY A 56 -15.05 7.03 6.92
C GLY A 56 -15.61 7.34 5.53
N THR A 57 -16.42 8.39 5.42
CA THR A 57 -17.12 8.76 4.19
C THR A 57 -16.46 9.96 3.52
N GLY A 58 -15.74 9.73 2.43
CA GLY A 58 -15.07 10.80 1.70
C GLY A 58 -14.46 10.37 0.39
N ASN A 59 -13.66 11.26 -0.17
CA ASN A 59 -13.01 11.09 -1.46
C ASN A 59 -11.54 11.52 -1.41
N ILE A 60 -10.70 10.77 -2.12
CA ILE A 60 -9.30 11.07 -2.39
C ILE A 60 -9.20 11.30 -3.90
N ALA A 61 -9.12 12.54 -4.34
CA ALA A 61 -8.91 12.87 -5.75
C ALA A 61 -7.42 13.02 -6.04
N LEU A 62 -6.98 12.52 -7.20
CA LEU A 62 -5.59 12.60 -7.62
C LEU A 62 -5.41 13.80 -8.55
N GLU A 63 -4.43 14.64 -8.24
CA GLU A 63 -4.02 15.79 -9.04
C GLU A 63 -2.54 15.65 -9.44
N ASP A 64 -2.05 16.50 -10.34
CA ASP A 64 -0.70 16.39 -10.90
C ASP A 64 0.42 16.57 -9.86
N ASP A 65 0.16 17.35 -8.81
CA ASP A 65 1.11 17.75 -7.77
C ASP A 65 0.64 17.41 -6.35
N GLY A 66 -0.32 16.49 -6.21
CA GLY A 66 -0.79 16.04 -4.92
C GLY A 66 -2.07 15.24 -4.96
N ILE A 67 -2.60 14.99 -3.76
CA ILE A 67 -3.92 14.41 -3.57
C ILE A 67 -4.81 15.40 -2.83
N VAL A 68 -6.09 15.40 -3.17
CA VAL A 68 -7.12 16.16 -2.46
C VAL A 68 -7.95 15.19 -1.64
N ILE A 69 -7.86 15.33 -0.32
CA ILE A 69 -8.66 14.58 0.63
C ILE A 69 -9.88 15.44 0.96
N LYS A 70 -11.06 14.97 0.59
CA LYS A 70 -12.32 15.65 0.82
C LYS A 70 -13.22 14.78 1.68
N ASN A 71 -13.70 15.33 2.77
CA ASN A 71 -14.77 14.72 3.53
C ASN A 71 -16.13 15.03 2.88
N THR A 72 -17.01 14.02 2.77
CA THR A 72 -18.36 14.18 2.22
C THR A 72 -19.44 13.64 3.13
N GLY A 73 -19.12 13.31 4.39
CA GLY A 73 -20.09 12.87 5.39
C GLY A 73 -19.97 13.66 6.69
N ASP A 74 -20.87 13.35 7.62
CA ASP A 74 -21.05 14.13 8.86
C ASP A 74 -20.01 13.82 9.95
N THR A 75 -19.09 12.88 9.68
CA THR A 75 -18.00 12.45 10.58
C THR A 75 -16.67 12.51 9.84
N GLN A 76 -15.54 12.33 10.55
CA GLN A 76 -14.22 12.40 9.92
C GLN A 76 -13.99 11.38 8.80
N PHE A 77 -13.35 11.82 7.71
CA PHE A 77 -12.75 10.95 6.71
C PHE A 77 -11.23 10.99 6.89
N GLN A 78 -10.53 9.88 6.75
CA GLN A 78 -9.07 9.84 6.84
C GLN A 78 -8.47 8.85 5.87
N ILE A 79 -7.21 9.09 5.50
CA ILE A 79 -6.40 8.10 4.82
C ILE A 79 -5.31 7.60 5.76
N GLU A 80 -5.08 6.30 5.76
CA GLU A 80 -4.28 5.60 6.75
C GLU A 80 -3.19 4.77 6.07
N GLN A 81 -2.01 4.74 6.68
CA GLN A 81 -0.99 3.76 6.36
C GLN A 81 -0.63 2.98 7.63
N PHE A 82 -0.90 1.68 7.59
CA PHE A 82 -0.70 0.76 8.71
C PHE A 82 0.73 0.23 8.76
N PHE A 83 1.19 -0.07 9.97
CA PHE A 83 2.45 -0.75 10.21
C PHE A 83 2.23 -2.06 10.96
N GLU A 84 2.91 -3.10 10.48
CA GLU A 84 2.73 -4.48 10.95
C GLU A 84 3.51 -4.76 12.25
N ASP A 85 4.66 -4.10 12.41
CA ASP A 85 5.54 -4.21 13.58
C ASP A 85 5.47 -2.90 14.35
N GLN A 86 4.43 -2.77 15.19
CA GLN A 86 4.25 -1.61 16.07
C GLN A 86 5.34 -1.56 17.16
N ASP A 87 5.82 -2.71 17.64
CA ASP A 87 6.76 -2.77 18.77
C ASP A 87 8.12 -2.15 18.41
N ALA A 88 8.49 -2.16 17.12
CA ALA A 88 9.64 -1.41 16.61
C ALA A 88 9.55 0.12 16.81
N PHE A 89 8.35 0.65 17.06
CA PHE A 89 8.12 2.07 17.29
C PHE A 89 8.19 2.47 18.77
N ASP A 90 7.97 1.54 19.70
CA ASP A 90 7.84 1.88 21.11
C ASP A 90 9.11 2.50 21.70
N GLY A 91 8.94 3.57 22.49
CA GLY A 91 10.03 4.34 23.09
C GLY A 91 10.89 5.15 22.11
N ASN A 92 10.68 5.04 20.80
CA ASN A 92 11.45 5.74 19.79
C ASN A 92 10.83 7.10 19.43
N THR A 93 11.69 8.09 19.16
CA THR A 93 11.24 9.41 18.69
C THR A 93 11.16 9.47 17.18
N TYR A 94 10.05 9.97 16.65
CA TYR A 94 9.82 10.20 15.24
C TYR A 94 9.38 11.63 14.97
N THR A 95 9.62 12.09 13.74
CA THR A 95 9.10 13.35 13.21
C THR A 95 8.24 13.10 11.98
N LEU A 96 6.97 13.49 12.05
CA LEU A 96 6.05 13.57 10.93
C LEU A 96 6.20 14.95 10.27
N ALA A 97 6.24 14.99 8.94
CA ALA A 97 6.19 16.20 8.14
C ALA A 97 5.18 16.05 7.02
N VAL A 98 4.33 17.06 6.82
CA VAL A 98 3.34 17.09 5.73
C VAL A 98 3.46 18.40 4.96
N LEU A 99 3.43 18.33 3.64
CA LEU A 99 3.33 19.48 2.74
C LEU A 99 1.86 19.66 2.32
N VAL A 100 1.24 20.72 2.84
CA VAL A 100 -0.18 21.01 2.64
C VAL A 100 -0.31 22.42 2.08
N ASN A 101 -0.96 22.57 0.92
CA ASN A 101 -1.14 23.87 0.26
C ASN A 101 0.17 24.68 0.17
N GLY A 102 1.29 24.01 -0.16
CA GLY A 102 2.62 24.63 -0.28
C GLY A 102 3.33 24.94 1.04
N LYS A 103 2.71 24.69 2.20
CA LYS A 103 3.31 24.91 3.53
C LYS A 103 3.67 23.59 4.20
N ILE A 104 4.85 23.56 4.81
CA ILE A 104 5.32 22.41 5.58
C ILE A 104 4.84 22.55 7.02
N TYR A 105 4.26 21.47 7.54
CA TYR A 105 3.94 21.30 8.94
C TYR A 105 4.70 20.11 9.49
N THR A 106 5.16 20.20 10.72
CA THR A 106 5.94 19.14 11.37
C THR A 106 5.47 18.88 12.78
N LEU A 107 5.58 17.63 13.20
CA LEU A 107 5.31 17.18 14.55
C LEU A 107 6.36 16.16 14.96
N THR A 108 6.92 16.33 16.15
CA THR A 108 7.89 15.39 16.73
C THR A 108 7.31 14.79 17.99
N ALA A 109 7.40 13.47 18.13
CA ALA A 109 6.96 12.77 19.32
C ALA A 109 7.74 11.50 19.60
N THR A 110 7.88 11.17 20.88
CA THR A 110 8.28 9.83 21.32
C THR A 110 7.03 8.98 21.44
N ILE A 111 7.03 7.83 20.78
CA ILE A 111 5.91 6.90 20.77
C ILE A 111 5.92 6.13 22.08
N ASP A 112 4.77 6.06 22.74
CA ASP A 112 4.57 5.32 23.98
C ASP A 112 3.38 4.38 23.79
N LEU A 113 3.68 3.11 23.50
CA LEU A 113 2.67 2.08 23.31
C LEU A 113 2.18 1.48 24.63
N SER A 114 2.60 2.01 25.80
CA SER A 114 1.98 1.64 27.08
C SER A 114 0.56 2.21 27.21
N LEU A 115 0.24 3.26 26.45
CA LEU A 115 -1.07 3.90 26.40
C LEU A 115 -2.07 3.07 25.57
N SER A 116 -3.34 3.08 25.99
CA SER A 116 -4.44 2.44 25.25
C SER A 116 -4.77 3.16 23.94
N LEU A 117 -4.57 4.48 23.93
CA LEU A 117 -4.64 5.35 22.77
C LEU A 117 -3.46 6.31 22.85
N PHE A 118 -2.65 6.31 21.79
CA PHE A 118 -1.61 7.32 21.60
C PHE A 118 -1.93 8.08 20.33
N ASP A 119 -2.23 9.37 20.48
CA ASP A 119 -2.66 10.21 19.40
C ASP A 119 -1.94 11.55 19.47
N ILE A 120 -1.31 11.94 18.37
CA ILE A 120 -0.61 13.22 18.27
C ILE A 120 -0.89 13.86 16.92
N HIS A 121 -1.34 15.11 17.00
CA HIS A 121 -1.85 15.89 15.88
C HIS A 121 -1.05 17.16 15.61
N ILE A 122 -1.00 17.56 14.35
CA ILE A 122 -0.58 18.90 13.92
C ILE A 122 -1.80 19.85 13.97
N TYR A 123 -1.72 20.90 14.79
CA TYR A 123 -2.72 22.00 14.92
C TYR A 123 -2.31 23.25 14.12
N PRO A 124 -3.21 24.18 13.72
CA PRO A 124 -4.62 24.36 14.14
C PRO A 124 -5.68 23.66 13.26
N PHE A 125 -5.26 22.94 12.23
CA PHE A 125 -6.17 22.33 11.25
C PHE A 125 -6.25 20.81 11.44
N THR A 126 -6.70 20.27 12.59
CA THR A 126 -6.66 18.81 12.90
C THR A 126 -7.01 17.91 11.72
N HIS A 127 -5.99 17.52 10.96
CA HIS A 127 -6.10 16.80 9.69
C HIS A 127 -4.86 15.93 9.42
N PHE A 128 -3.85 15.94 10.31
CA PHE A 128 -2.63 15.16 10.13
C PHE A 128 -2.12 14.70 11.49
N GLY A 129 -1.97 13.39 11.66
CA GLY A 129 -1.62 12.83 12.95
C GLY A 129 -1.01 11.44 12.86
N MET A 130 -0.41 11.05 13.97
CA MET A 130 -0.03 9.67 14.24
C MET A 130 -1.03 9.13 15.24
N LEU A 131 -1.75 8.07 14.88
CA LEU A 131 -2.75 7.46 15.74
C LEU A 131 -2.41 6.00 15.97
N PHE A 132 -2.44 5.62 17.23
CA PHE A 132 -2.23 4.25 17.67
C PHE A 132 -3.33 3.81 18.62
N TYR A 133 -3.94 2.67 18.32
CA TYR A 133 -4.97 2.05 19.15
C TYR A 133 -4.49 0.69 19.66
N LYS A 134 -4.30 0.59 20.98
CA LYS A 134 -4.06 -0.67 21.68
C LYS A 134 -5.39 -1.15 22.26
N GLY A 135 -6.11 -1.97 21.48
CA GLY A 135 -7.47 -2.47 21.75
C GLY A 135 -7.81 -3.68 20.87
N GLN A 136 -9.10 -4.01 20.67
CA GLN A 136 -9.56 -5.23 19.94
C GLN A 136 -8.95 -5.43 18.53
N SER A 137 -8.30 -4.41 17.95
CA SER A 137 -7.73 -4.44 16.61
C SER A 137 -6.19 -4.33 16.55
N ASN A 138 -5.50 -3.94 17.64
CA ASN A 138 -4.04 -3.65 17.66
C ASN A 138 -3.53 -2.94 16.38
N LYS A 139 -4.17 -1.83 15.99
CA LYS A 139 -3.84 -1.11 14.76
C LYS A 139 -2.93 0.09 15.07
N PHE A 140 -1.73 0.09 14.48
CA PHE A 140 -0.81 1.23 14.46
C PHE A 140 -0.76 1.83 13.06
N PHE A 141 -1.08 3.12 12.94
CA PHE A 141 -1.10 3.80 11.64
C PHE A 141 -0.73 5.28 11.72
N VAL A 142 -0.30 5.80 10.58
CA VAL A 142 -0.22 7.26 10.35
C VAL A 142 -1.43 7.65 9.53
N CYS A 143 -2.09 8.76 9.88
CA CYS A 143 -3.24 9.23 9.12
C CYS A 143 -3.13 10.69 8.67
N LEU A 144 -3.79 10.93 7.54
CA LEU A 144 -4.16 12.26 7.05
C LEU A 144 -5.69 12.32 7.13
N GLN A 145 -6.22 13.02 8.12
CA GLN A 145 -7.63 13.17 8.42
C GLN A 145 -8.23 14.43 7.76
N CYS A 146 -9.53 14.43 7.51
CA CYS A 146 -10.31 15.53 6.99
C CYS A 146 -11.63 15.61 7.76
N ARG A 147 -11.94 16.72 8.43
CA ARG A 147 -13.22 16.93 9.12
C ARG A 147 -14.35 17.23 8.13
N ASP A 148 -15.59 17.11 8.58
CA ASP A 148 -16.77 17.40 7.78
C ASP A 148 -16.70 18.80 7.16
N GLY A 149 -17.10 18.90 5.89
CA GLY A 149 -17.09 20.12 5.09
C GLY A 149 -15.70 20.62 4.66
N ILE A 150 -14.61 19.95 5.05
CA ILE A 150 -13.25 20.35 4.70
C ILE A 150 -12.73 19.59 3.48
N SER A 151 -11.89 20.28 2.70
CA SER A 151 -11.08 19.71 1.63
C SER A 151 -9.63 20.16 1.82
N VAL A 152 -8.68 19.23 1.75
CA VAL A 152 -7.26 19.50 1.95
C VAL A 152 -6.44 18.90 0.82
N LYS A 153 -5.57 19.71 0.21
CA LYS A 153 -4.57 19.24 -0.74
C LYS A 153 -3.25 18.97 -0.04
N ALA A 154 -2.82 17.71 -0.07
CA ALA A 154 -1.54 17.26 0.43
C ALA A 154 -0.65 16.86 -0.76
N SER A 155 0.57 17.39 -0.80
CA SER A 155 1.52 17.08 -1.87
C SER A 155 2.60 16.10 -1.44
N ALA A 156 2.90 16.03 -0.14
CA ALA A 156 3.82 15.04 0.41
C ALA A 156 3.59 14.80 1.90
N VAL A 157 3.93 13.60 2.37
CA VAL A 157 3.95 13.18 3.76
C VAL A 157 5.19 12.32 4.01
N LYS A 158 5.88 12.59 5.11
CA LYS A 158 7.10 11.88 5.54
C LYS A 158 7.02 11.61 7.03
N LEU A 159 7.24 10.37 7.41
CA LEU A 159 7.63 10.01 8.76
C LEU A 159 9.10 9.59 8.75
N GLU A 160 9.90 10.12 9.68
CA GLU A 160 11.31 9.77 9.83
C GLU A 160 11.73 9.65 11.30
N PRO A 161 12.70 8.78 11.64
CA PRO A 161 13.26 8.72 12.98
C PRO A 161 13.98 10.02 13.36
N GLY A 162 13.88 10.36 14.64
CA GLY A 162 14.59 11.47 15.27
C GLY A 162 13.71 12.67 15.59
N LYS A 163 14.38 13.70 16.11
CA LYS A 163 13.74 14.84 16.79
C LYS A 163 13.35 16.00 15.88
N ARG A 164 13.63 15.91 14.58
CA ARG A 164 13.36 17.00 13.63
C ARG A 164 13.22 16.47 12.21
N PHE A 165 12.52 17.26 11.40
CA PHE A 165 12.46 17.05 9.96
C PHE A 165 13.81 17.41 9.32
N THR A 166 14.36 16.49 8.53
CA THR A 166 15.67 16.66 7.86
C THR A 166 15.55 17.18 6.43
N GLY A 167 14.33 17.34 5.92
CA GLY A 167 14.05 17.71 4.53
C GLY A 167 13.42 16.56 3.75
N TRP A 168 12.92 16.86 2.56
CA TRP A 168 12.42 15.84 1.64
C TRP A 168 13.60 15.13 0.96
N PRO A 169 13.73 13.80 1.04
CA PRO A 169 14.71 13.05 0.27
C PRO A 169 14.45 13.15 -1.23
N ALA A 170 15.44 12.73 -2.02
CA ALA A 170 15.23 12.47 -3.43
C ALA A 170 14.46 11.15 -3.55
N TRP A 171 13.13 11.24 -3.63
CA TRP A 171 12.28 10.06 -3.76
C TRP A 171 12.57 9.31 -5.05
N ASP A 172 13.09 8.10 -4.93
CA ASP A 172 13.22 7.18 -6.06
C ASP A 172 11.85 6.54 -6.34
N TYR A 173 11.18 7.03 -7.37
CA TYR A 173 9.91 6.49 -7.85
C TYR A 173 9.98 4.98 -8.11
N GLY A 174 11.06 4.48 -8.70
CA GLY A 174 11.23 3.06 -8.98
C GLY A 174 11.36 2.24 -7.70
N ALA A 175 12.07 2.76 -6.69
CA ALA A 175 12.17 2.10 -5.38
C ALA A 175 10.80 2.04 -4.68
N GLU A 176 10.05 3.14 -4.67
CA GLU A 176 8.71 3.19 -4.09
C GLU A 176 7.71 2.30 -4.83
N LEU A 177 7.76 2.27 -6.17
CA LEU A 177 6.92 1.42 -6.99
C LEU A 177 7.15 -0.05 -6.64
N ARG A 178 8.41 -0.48 -6.48
CA ARG A 178 8.73 -1.86 -6.05
C ARG A 178 8.18 -2.18 -4.65
N LYS A 179 8.13 -1.21 -3.74
CA LYS A 179 7.49 -1.41 -2.42
C LYS A 179 5.98 -1.60 -2.56
N CYS A 180 5.33 -0.87 -3.47
CA CYS A 180 3.88 -0.97 -3.73
C CYS A 180 3.50 -2.25 -4.51
N GLN A 181 4.34 -2.68 -5.45
CA GLN A 181 4.17 -3.91 -6.24
C GLN A 181 4.18 -5.19 -5.40
N ARG A 182 4.66 -5.13 -4.16
CA ARG A 182 4.50 -6.23 -3.20
C ARG A 182 3.02 -6.48 -2.89
N TYR A 183 2.18 -5.45 -2.83
CA TYR A 183 0.78 -5.60 -2.42
C TYR A 183 -0.19 -5.62 -3.61
N PHE A 184 0.35 -5.61 -4.83
CA PHE A 184 -0.45 -5.53 -6.04
C PHE A 184 0.27 -6.16 -7.23
N TYR A 185 -0.34 -7.21 -7.77
CA TYR A 185 0.11 -7.85 -9.00
C TYR A 185 -0.90 -7.58 -10.11
N LYS A 186 -0.50 -6.76 -11.08
CA LYS A 186 -1.34 -6.51 -12.26
C LYS A 186 -1.26 -7.73 -13.19
N THR A 187 -2.37 -8.46 -13.33
CA THR A 187 -2.42 -9.66 -14.18
C THR A 187 -2.44 -9.35 -15.67
N VAL A 188 -2.76 -8.10 -16.06
CA VAL A 188 -3.03 -7.79 -17.47
C VAL A 188 -2.42 -6.46 -17.95
N LEU A 189 -1.84 -6.47 -19.15
CA LEU A 189 -1.30 -5.30 -19.86
C LEU A 189 -2.37 -4.55 -20.70
N SER A 190 -3.45 -5.20 -21.16
CA SER A 190 -4.60 -4.59 -21.85
C SER A 190 -5.89 -5.43 -21.77
N SER A 191 -7.07 -4.83 -21.91
CA SER A 191 -8.40 -5.49 -21.75
C SER A 191 -8.67 -6.72 -22.64
N ASN A 192 -7.81 -6.99 -23.61
CA ASN A 192 -8.00 -8.00 -24.65
C ASN A 192 -7.02 -9.18 -24.51
N VAL A 193 -6.22 -9.24 -23.44
CA VAL A 193 -5.22 -10.29 -23.22
C VAL A 193 -5.59 -11.09 -21.98
N PHE A 194 -5.47 -12.42 -22.08
CA PHE A 194 -5.62 -13.34 -20.97
C PHE A 194 -4.31 -13.47 -20.22
N PHE A 195 -4.39 -13.37 -18.89
CA PHE A 195 -3.35 -13.90 -18.03
C PHE A 195 -3.56 -15.42 -17.94
N GLN A 196 -2.52 -16.23 -18.17
CA GLN A 196 -2.62 -17.69 -18.16
C GLN A 196 -1.53 -18.30 -17.30
N MET A 197 -1.89 -19.34 -16.57
CA MET A 197 -1.00 -20.07 -15.69
C MET A 197 -1.27 -21.57 -15.71
N ASN A 198 -0.25 -22.36 -15.35
CA ASN A 198 -0.37 -23.81 -15.18
C ASN A 198 -0.61 -24.14 -13.72
N GLY A 199 -1.49 -25.10 -13.47
CA GLY A 199 -1.58 -25.79 -12.19
C GLY A 199 -1.78 -27.29 -12.36
N ILE A 200 -1.56 -28.02 -11.27
CA ILE A 200 -1.70 -29.48 -11.22
C ILE A 200 -2.90 -29.80 -10.33
N ALA A 201 -3.83 -30.60 -10.85
CA ALA A 201 -4.95 -31.10 -10.06
C ALA A 201 -4.43 -32.10 -9.02
N TYR A 202 -4.63 -31.80 -7.75
CA TYR A 202 -4.25 -32.69 -6.66
C TYR A 202 -5.47 -33.31 -5.96
N LYS A 203 -6.66 -32.74 -6.21
CA LYS A 203 -7.98 -33.29 -5.90
C LYS A 203 -8.88 -33.16 -7.13
N SER A 204 -10.02 -33.85 -7.14
CA SER A 204 -11.03 -33.75 -8.21
C SER A 204 -11.74 -32.39 -8.27
N ASN A 205 -11.50 -31.51 -7.29
CA ASN A 205 -12.12 -30.20 -7.17
C ASN A 205 -11.12 -29.07 -6.89
N GLU A 206 -9.81 -29.34 -7.02
CA GLU A 206 -8.80 -28.38 -6.64
C GLU A 206 -7.49 -28.59 -7.40
N LEU A 207 -6.89 -27.48 -7.86
CA LEU A 207 -5.58 -27.46 -8.49
C LEU A 207 -4.65 -26.47 -7.79
N ASP A 208 -3.37 -26.85 -7.70
CA ASP A 208 -2.31 -26.02 -7.16
C ASP A 208 -1.54 -25.33 -8.29
N SER A 209 -1.31 -24.03 -8.16
CA SER A 209 -0.60 -23.21 -9.15
C SER A 209 0.40 -22.28 -8.49
N ILE A 210 1.56 -22.06 -9.13
CA ILE A 210 2.62 -21.17 -8.62
C ILE A 210 2.64 -19.86 -9.40
N LEU A 211 2.31 -18.75 -8.73
CA LEU A 211 2.38 -17.39 -9.27
C LEU A 211 3.73 -16.73 -8.97
N PHE A 212 4.45 -16.38 -10.02
CA PHE A 212 5.70 -15.61 -9.93
C PHE A 212 5.41 -14.11 -9.86
N LEU A 213 5.85 -13.51 -8.76
CA LEU A 213 5.70 -12.10 -8.46
C LEU A 213 6.94 -11.32 -8.87
N PRO A 214 6.80 -10.03 -9.24
CA PRO A 214 7.90 -9.20 -9.71
C PRO A 214 8.90 -8.86 -8.59
N VAL A 215 8.48 -9.04 -7.33
CA VAL A 215 9.25 -8.74 -6.13
C VAL A 215 8.99 -9.80 -5.07
N THR A 216 9.97 -10.01 -4.19
CA THR A 216 9.82 -10.85 -3.00
C THR A 216 8.74 -10.31 -2.07
N MET A 217 7.83 -11.20 -1.66
CA MET A 217 6.78 -10.91 -0.69
C MET A 217 7.32 -10.95 0.74
N ARG A 218 6.64 -10.27 1.65
CA ARG A 218 6.87 -10.48 3.09
C ARG A 218 6.16 -11.76 3.51
N GLU A 219 6.82 -12.57 4.34
CA GLU A 219 6.28 -13.84 4.82
C GLU A 219 5.28 -13.66 5.99
N ASP A 220 5.16 -12.45 6.53
CA ASP A 220 4.32 -12.15 7.69
C ASP A 220 2.85 -11.92 7.29
N GLY A 221 2.03 -12.96 7.43
CA GLY A 221 0.58 -12.93 7.25
C GLY A 221 0.09 -13.51 5.92
N LYS A 222 -1.16 -13.99 5.89
CA LYS A 222 -1.83 -14.48 4.67
C LYS A 222 -2.67 -13.36 4.06
N PRO A 223 -2.22 -12.66 3.00
CA PRO A 223 -3.05 -11.64 2.37
C PRO A 223 -4.25 -12.26 1.66
N VAL A 224 -5.35 -11.52 1.67
CA VAL A 224 -6.56 -11.86 0.93
C VAL A 224 -6.32 -11.56 -0.54
N ILE A 225 -6.59 -12.53 -1.41
CA ILE A 225 -6.61 -12.31 -2.85
C ILE A 225 -7.92 -11.64 -3.21
N GLN A 226 -7.84 -10.47 -3.84
CA GLN A 226 -8.98 -9.84 -4.51
C GLN A 226 -8.75 -9.82 -6.01
N TYR A 227 -9.81 -10.17 -6.75
CA TYR A 227 -9.88 -10.12 -8.21
C TYR A 227 -10.97 -9.14 -8.65
N SER A 228 -10.71 -8.34 -9.70
CA SER A 228 -11.77 -7.51 -10.29
C SER A 228 -12.71 -8.37 -11.12
N ALA A 229 -14.01 -8.07 -11.08
CA ALA A 229 -15.03 -8.77 -11.87
C ALA A 229 -14.77 -8.64 -13.38
N GLY A 230 -14.10 -9.66 -13.94
CA GLY A 230 -13.84 -9.84 -15.36
C GLY A 230 -13.80 -11.33 -15.66
N GLU A 231 -14.98 -11.89 -15.94
CA GLU A 231 -15.31 -13.21 -16.51
C GLU A 231 -14.61 -14.47 -15.92
N LYS A 232 -15.44 -15.46 -15.56
CA LYS A 232 -15.07 -16.73 -14.90
C LYS A 232 -14.08 -17.57 -15.74
N LEU A 233 -12.81 -17.34 -15.49
CA LEU A 233 -11.77 -18.28 -15.04
C LEU A 233 -12.03 -19.79 -15.30
N ALA A 234 -11.87 -20.21 -16.54
CA ALA A 234 -11.87 -21.62 -16.92
C ALA A 234 -10.56 -22.31 -16.50
N ALA A 235 -10.62 -23.50 -15.93
CA ALA A 235 -9.51 -24.47 -15.94
C ALA A 235 -9.73 -25.47 -17.09
N TRP A 236 -8.72 -25.74 -17.91
CA TRP A 236 -8.80 -26.67 -19.05
C TRP A 236 -7.58 -27.59 -19.13
N SER A 237 -7.83 -28.86 -19.46
CA SER A 237 -6.77 -29.86 -19.64
C SER A 237 -6.36 -29.97 -21.12
N PRO A 238 -5.05 -29.91 -21.45
CA PRO A 238 -4.57 -30.09 -22.81
C PRO A 238 -4.70 -31.51 -23.35
N LYS A 239 -5.09 -32.47 -22.51
CA LYS A 239 -5.26 -33.89 -22.90
C LYS A 239 -6.32 -34.10 -23.98
N ASN A 240 -7.27 -33.18 -24.11
CA ASN A 240 -8.35 -33.23 -25.10
C ASN A 240 -8.28 -31.94 -25.92
N ASP A 241 -7.63 -31.99 -27.09
CA ASP A 241 -7.25 -30.93 -28.06
C ASP A 241 -8.33 -29.89 -28.51
N SER A 242 -9.32 -29.56 -27.70
CA SER A 242 -10.37 -28.58 -28.02
C SER A 242 -10.70 -27.68 -26.83
N TRP A 243 -10.54 -26.37 -27.05
CA TRP A 243 -10.72 -25.22 -26.13
C TRP A 243 -12.16 -25.01 -25.59
N GLY A 244 -12.95 -26.06 -25.42
CA GLY A 244 -14.32 -25.93 -24.93
C GLY A 244 -15.00 -27.22 -24.45
N SER A 245 -14.36 -28.39 -24.56
CA SER A 245 -14.98 -29.66 -24.17
C SER A 245 -14.73 -30.06 -22.71
N THR A 246 -13.74 -29.45 -22.04
CA THR A 246 -13.33 -29.77 -20.65
C THR A 246 -13.00 -28.52 -19.84
N THR A 247 -13.88 -27.51 -19.92
CA THR A 247 -13.76 -26.29 -19.13
C THR A 247 -14.39 -26.49 -17.76
N HIS A 248 -13.60 -26.28 -16.70
CA HIS A 248 -14.07 -26.28 -15.32
C HIS A 248 -14.20 -24.85 -14.81
N ASN A 249 -15.34 -24.50 -14.23
CA ASN A 249 -15.56 -23.18 -13.67
C ASN A 249 -14.78 -23.03 -12.36
N ILE A 250 -13.89 -22.06 -12.27
CA ILE A 250 -13.23 -21.73 -11.01
C ILE A 250 -14.24 -21.01 -10.11
N THR A 251 -14.36 -21.49 -8.87
CA THR A 251 -15.26 -20.95 -7.84
C THR A 251 -14.53 -20.11 -6.82
N ASP A 252 -13.25 -20.37 -6.59
CA ASP A 252 -12.43 -19.61 -5.63
C ASP A 252 -10.93 -19.71 -5.97
N ILE A 253 -10.16 -18.72 -5.53
CA ILE A 253 -8.69 -18.70 -5.60
C ILE A 253 -8.17 -18.24 -4.25
N ILE A 254 -7.47 -19.13 -3.56
CA ILE A 254 -6.95 -18.91 -2.21
C ILE A 254 -5.42 -18.87 -2.28
N LEU A 255 -4.82 -17.95 -1.53
CA LEU A 255 -3.39 -17.95 -1.28
C LEU A 255 -3.06 -18.92 -0.14
N GLU A 256 -2.27 -19.94 -0.44
CA GLU A 256 -1.83 -20.90 0.58
C GLU A 256 -0.61 -20.39 1.35
N GLN A 257 0.44 -19.99 0.62
CA GLN A 257 1.73 -19.54 1.16
C GLN A 257 2.53 -18.71 0.15
N PHE A 258 3.53 -17.98 0.66
CA PHE A 258 4.61 -17.41 -0.15
C PHE A 258 5.94 -18.09 0.14
N SER A 259 6.82 -18.08 -0.86
CA SER A 259 8.25 -18.29 -0.66
C SER A 259 9.01 -17.37 -1.62
N GLY A 260 9.75 -16.41 -1.07
CA GLY A 260 10.44 -15.41 -1.89
C GLY A 260 9.46 -14.62 -2.78
N ASN A 261 9.62 -14.75 -4.10
CA ASN A 261 8.75 -14.12 -5.09
C ASN A 261 7.72 -15.09 -5.69
N GLN A 262 7.42 -16.20 -5.02
CA GLN A 262 6.47 -17.21 -5.48
C GLN A 262 5.29 -17.27 -4.53
N ALA A 263 4.07 -17.34 -5.08
CA ALA A 263 2.84 -17.53 -4.34
C ALA A 263 2.22 -18.87 -4.75
N LEU A 264 1.97 -19.75 -3.77
CA LEU A 264 1.20 -20.97 -4.01
C LEU A 264 -0.29 -20.64 -3.91
N LEU A 265 -1.00 -20.88 -5.00
CA LEU A 265 -2.43 -20.66 -5.12
C LEU A 265 -3.16 -21.99 -5.14
N SER A 266 -4.16 -22.13 -4.27
CA SER A 266 -5.19 -23.15 -4.36
C SER A 266 -6.36 -22.62 -5.17
N ILE A 267 -6.78 -23.36 -6.19
CA ILE A 267 -7.83 -22.94 -7.12
C ILE A 267 -8.95 -23.97 -7.08
N ALA A 268 -10.10 -23.55 -6.55
CA ALA A 268 -11.27 -24.40 -6.36
C ALA A 268 -12.09 -24.48 -7.64
N THR A 269 -12.46 -25.70 -8.03
CA THR A 269 -13.30 -26.00 -9.20
C THR A 269 -13.97 -27.38 -9.04
N THR A 270 -14.45 -28.02 -10.10
CA THR A 270 -15.08 -29.35 -10.03
C THR A 270 -14.80 -30.19 -11.26
N GLY A 271 -14.57 -31.49 -11.10
CA GLY A 271 -14.50 -32.46 -12.20
C GLY A 271 -13.10 -32.66 -12.77
N LEU A 272 -12.06 -32.36 -11.97
CA LEU A 272 -10.67 -32.54 -12.37
C LEU A 272 -10.25 -34.01 -12.31
N ASP A 273 -9.34 -34.39 -13.20
CA ASP A 273 -8.59 -35.64 -13.15
C ASP A 273 -7.34 -35.42 -12.29
N ILE A 274 -7.21 -36.17 -11.19
CA ILE A 274 -6.10 -36.03 -10.24
C ILE A 274 -4.77 -36.39 -10.94
N GLY A 275 -3.76 -35.53 -10.78
CA GLY A 275 -2.43 -35.66 -11.38
C GLY A 275 -2.29 -34.98 -12.75
N GLU A 276 -3.38 -34.49 -13.33
CA GLU A 276 -3.35 -33.84 -14.63
C GLU A 276 -3.00 -32.34 -14.53
N ASN A 277 -2.44 -31.82 -15.62
CA ASN A 277 -2.15 -30.40 -15.77
C ASN A 277 -3.39 -29.66 -16.30
N TYR A 278 -3.64 -28.49 -15.72
CA TYR A 278 -4.69 -27.59 -16.13
C TYR A 278 -4.12 -26.19 -16.35
N PHE A 279 -4.51 -25.58 -17.46
CA PHE A 279 -4.32 -24.15 -17.63
C PHE A 279 -5.51 -23.42 -17.02
N TRP A 280 -5.25 -22.39 -16.23
CA TRP A 280 -6.28 -21.45 -15.78
C TRP A 280 -5.96 -20.04 -16.26
N GLN A 281 -7.00 -19.25 -16.49
CA GLN A 281 -6.87 -17.92 -17.07
C GLN A 281 -7.70 -16.87 -16.36
N THR A 282 -7.21 -15.64 -16.30
CA THR A 282 -7.99 -14.45 -15.90
C THR A 282 -8.06 -13.44 -17.05
N LYS A 283 -9.24 -12.85 -17.28
CA LYS A 283 -9.43 -11.83 -18.32
C LYS A 283 -9.59 -10.44 -17.70
N GLY A 284 -8.60 -9.58 -17.94
CA GLY A 284 -8.55 -8.25 -17.33
C GLY A 284 -8.29 -8.28 -15.81
N GLY A 285 -7.92 -7.14 -15.24
CA GLY A 285 -7.90 -6.94 -13.79
C GLY A 285 -6.53 -6.94 -13.11
N TYR A 286 -6.53 -7.36 -11.85
CA TYR A 286 -5.38 -7.47 -10.98
C TYR A 286 -5.61 -8.56 -9.92
N ILE A 287 -4.52 -9.14 -9.41
CA ILE A 287 -4.50 -9.87 -8.15
C ILE A 287 -3.96 -8.90 -7.11
N SER A 288 -4.80 -8.50 -6.16
CA SER A 288 -4.35 -7.69 -5.03
C SER A 288 -4.06 -8.64 -3.88
N PHE A 289 -2.85 -8.53 -3.33
CA PHE A 289 -2.52 -9.12 -2.05
C PHE A 289 -2.79 -8.05 -1.00
N SER A 290 -4.08 -7.73 -0.82
CA SER A 290 -4.46 -6.85 0.27
C SER A 290 -4.47 -7.69 1.53
N ARG A 291 -3.61 -7.36 2.49
CA ARG A 291 -3.63 -8.03 3.80
C ARG A 291 -4.96 -7.88 4.54
N ASP A 292 -5.85 -7.00 4.08
CA ASP A 292 -6.65 -6.15 4.96
C ASP A 292 -5.69 -5.51 5.96
N LEU A 293 -5.36 -4.24 5.71
CA LEU A 293 -4.37 -3.51 6.49
C LEU A 293 -4.78 -3.39 7.98
#